data_AF-A0A7Z0BF03-F1
#
_entry.id   AF-A0A7Z0BF03-F1
#
_cell.length_a   1.000
_cell.length_b   1.000
_cell.length_c   1.000
_cell.angle_alpha   90.00
_cell.angle_beta   90.00
_cell.angle_gamma   90.00
#
_symmetry.space_group_name_H-M   'P 1'
#
loop_
_entity.id
_entity.type
_entity.pdbx_description
1 polymer ?
#
loop_
_entity_poly.entity_id
_entity_poly.type
_entity_poly.pdbx_seq_one_letter_code
_entity_poly.pdbx_strand_id
1 'polypeptide(L)'
;MDTNTTAHLIGGPRDGSTHDTGGEALVELEIDGMMHRYIKTTKQHDDGQPLYNYDGMVAPDGGEPGVEDPAARVVSPRADAEGHGGTH
;
A
#
# COMPACT_ATOMS: atom_id res chain seq x y z
N MET A 1 26.82 -14.73 -12.80
CA MET A 1 25.54 -14.25 -13.36
C MET A 1 25.30 -12.91 -12.73
N ASP A 2 25.59 -11.85 -13.46
CA ASP A 2 25.30 -10.48 -13.07
C ASP A 2 23.79 -10.30 -13.17
N THR A 3 23.09 -10.56 -12.06
CA THR A 3 21.67 -10.28 -11.97
C THR A 3 21.52 -8.77 -12.04
N ASN A 4 20.94 -8.25 -13.11
CA ASN A 4 20.65 -6.82 -13.23
C ASN A 4 19.65 -6.44 -12.13
N THR A 5 20.17 -5.84 -11.06
CA THR A 5 19.43 -5.39 -9.88
C THR A 5 18.96 -3.94 -10.00
N THR A 6 19.33 -3.25 -11.09
CA THR A 6 18.88 -1.89 -11.35
C THR A 6 17.48 -1.91 -11.96
N ALA A 7 16.53 -1.31 -11.26
CA ALA A 7 15.15 -1.19 -11.64
C ALA A 7 14.78 0.21 -12.08
N HIS A 8 13.68 0.33 -12.83
CA HIS A 8 13.06 1.59 -13.17
C HIS A 8 11.85 1.84 -12.26
N LEU A 9 11.84 2.98 -11.58
CA LEU A 9 10.81 3.37 -10.64
C LEU A 9 9.74 4.19 -11.36
N ILE A 10 8.49 3.77 -11.21
CA ILE A 10 7.33 4.44 -11.80
C ILE A 10 6.32 4.81 -10.72
N GLY A 11 5.87 6.06 -10.78
CA GLY A 11 5.07 6.71 -9.76
C GLY A 11 5.88 7.26 -8.58
N GLY A 12 5.20 8.08 -7.78
CA GLY A 12 5.77 8.66 -6.56
C GLY A 12 6.89 9.66 -6.83
N PRO A 13 7.73 9.97 -5.82
CA PRO A 13 8.75 11.02 -5.92
C PRO A 13 9.94 10.68 -6.82
N ARG A 14 10.18 9.40 -7.12
CA ARG A 14 11.29 8.93 -7.98
C ARG A 14 10.81 8.47 -9.37
N ASP A 15 9.65 8.92 -9.81
CA ASP A 15 9.13 8.58 -11.14
C ASP A 15 10.16 8.85 -12.26
N GLY A 16 10.33 7.88 -13.14
CA GLY A 16 11.28 7.94 -14.27
C GLY A 16 12.75 7.73 -13.89
N SER A 17 13.06 7.51 -12.61
CA SER A 17 14.43 7.27 -12.14
C SER A 17 14.77 5.79 -12.10
N THR A 18 16.07 5.47 -12.19
CA THR A 18 16.58 4.13 -11.93
C THR A 18 17.17 4.01 -10.53
N HIS A 19 17.03 2.83 -9.92
CA HIS A 19 17.53 2.54 -8.58
C HIS A 19 18.00 1.09 -8.47
N ASP A 20 19.06 0.82 -7.71
CA ASP A 20 19.47 -0.55 -7.41
C ASP A 20 18.60 -1.13 -6.31
N THR A 21 17.90 -2.22 -6.60
CA THR A 21 16.92 -2.81 -5.68
C THR A 21 17.38 -4.12 -5.06
N GLY A 22 18.61 -4.55 -5.32
CA GLY A 22 19.09 -5.88 -4.91
C GLY A 22 18.28 -7.07 -5.46
N GLY A 23 17.30 -6.83 -6.34
CA GLY A 23 16.35 -7.83 -6.82
C GLY A 23 15.16 -8.11 -5.88
N GLU A 24 15.00 -7.34 -4.80
CA GLU A 24 13.96 -7.49 -3.79
C GLU A 24 12.55 -7.25 -4.35
N ALA A 25 11.52 -7.87 -3.74
CA ALA A 25 10.15 -7.66 -4.19
C ALA A 25 9.57 -6.30 -3.77
N LEU A 26 10.08 -5.74 -2.68
CA LEU A 26 9.68 -4.46 -2.10
C LEU A 26 10.95 -3.65 -1.86
N VAL A 27 10.91 -2.37 -2.21
CA VAL A 27 12.01 -1.43 -2.03
C VAL A 27 11.48 -0.23 -1.26
N GLU A 28 12.16 0.12 -0.19
CA GLU A 28 11.80 1.23 0.68
C GLU A 28 12.89 2.29 0.58
N LEU A 29 12.47 3.51 0.26
CA LEU A 29 13.36 4.65 0.04
C LEU A 29 12.98 5.75 1.03
N GLU A 30 13.92 6.14 1.89
CA GLU A 30 13.72 7.32 2.72
C GLU A 30 13.88 8.58 1.86
N ILE A 31 12.82 9.39 1.79
CA ILE A 31 12.78 10.67 1.09
C ILE A 31 12.04 11.65 1.99
N ASP A 32 12.66 12.81 2.28
CA ASP A 32 12.10 13.84 3.17
C ASP A 32 11.67 13.32 4.56
N GLY A 33 12.40 12.32 5.09
CA GLY A 33 12.11 11.70 6.39
C GLY A 33 10.90 10.75 6.39
N MET A 34 10.36 10.43 5.22
CA MET A 34 9.26 9.48 5.02
C MET A 34 9.76 8.26 4.27
N MET A 35 9.21 7.08 4.56
CA MET A 35 9.55 5.84 3.85
C MET A 35 8.63 5.67 2.65
N HIS A 36 9.18 5.76 1.45
CA HIS A 36 8.49 5.58 0.18
C HIS A 36 8.68 4.16 -0.32
N ARG A 37 7.57 3.45 -0.53
CA ARG A 37 7.59 2.06 -0.93
C ARG A 37 7.34 1.89 -2.43
N TYR A 38 8.13 1.02 -3.03
CA TYR A 38 8.07 0.64 -4.43
C TYR A 38 7.99 -0.89 -4.52
N ILE A 39 6.96 -1.41 -5.18
CA ILE A 39 6.74 -2.85 -5.33
C ILE A 39 7.11 -3.32 -6.73
N LYS A 40 7.87 -4.42 -6.80
CA LYS A 40 8.28 -5.05 -8.05
C LYS A 40 7.04 -5.51 -8.82
N THR A 41 6.96 -5.07 -10.07
CA THR A 41 5.91 -5.53 -10.97
C THR A 41 6.39 -6.74 -11.79
N THR A 42 5.46 -7.41 -12.45
CA THR A 42 5.76 -8.45 -13.44
C THR A 42 6.17 -7.86 -14.80
N LYS A 43 6.12 -6.53 -14.95
CA LYS A 43 6.48 -5.83 -16.18
C LYS A 43 7.95 -5.42 -16.17
N GLN A 44 8.51 -5.29 -17.37
CA GLN A 44 9.85 -4.75 -17.60
C GLN A 44 9.73 -3.48 -18.44
N HIS A 45 10.67 -2.56 -18.24
CA HIS A 45 10.84 -1.39 -19.08
C HIS A 45 11.36 -1.82 -20.47
N ASP A 46 11.24 -0.96 -21.48
CA ASP A 46 11.72 -1.25 -22.84
C ASP A 46 13.22 -1.62 -22.89
N ASP A 47 14.01 -1.16 -21.91
CA ASP A 47 15.43 -1.46 -21.75
C ASP A 47 15.70 -2.84 -21.09
N GLY A 48 14.65 -3.60 -20.77
CA GLY A 48 14.75 -4.92 -20.11
C GLY A 48 14.93 -4.87 -18.59
N GLN A 49 14.94 -3.67 -18.00
CA GLN A 49 15.02 -3.49 -16.54
C GLN A 49 13.68 -3.77 -15.86
N PRO A 50 13.66 -4.35 -14.65
CA PRO A 50 12.42 -4.58 -13.91
C PRO A 50 11.75 -3.24 -13.54
N LEU A 51 10.43 -3.18 -13.63
CA LEU A 51 9.65 -2.01 -13.24
C LEU A 51 9.09 -2.15 -11.84
N TYR A 52 9.18 -1.09 -11.03
CA TYR A 52 8.61 -1.04 -9.69
C TYR A 52 7.61 0.11 -9.60
N ASN A 53 6.40 -0.21 -9.17
CA ASN A 53 5.36 0.77 -8.98
C ASN A 53 5.41 1.34 -7.56
N TYR A 54 5.14 2.64 -7.46
CA TYR A 54 4.94 3.28 -6.18
C TYR A 54 3.69 2.73 -5.46
N ASP A 55 3.91 2.19 -4.26
CA ASP A 55 2.89 1.62 -3.38
C ASP A 55 2.37 2.67 -2.38
N GLY A 56 3.21 3.61 -1.94
CA GLY A 56 2.80 4.69 -1.05
C GLY A 56 3.90 5.18 -0.12
N MET A 57 3.51 6.02 0.84
CA MET A 57 4.38 6.45 1.95
C MET A 57 3.95 5.77 3.24
N VAL A 58 4.92 5.42 4.07
CA VAL A 58 4.69 5.03 5.46
C VAL A 58 5.56 5.90 6.37
N ALA A 59 5.10 6.11 7.60
CA ALA A 59 5.95 6.68 8.63
C ALA A 59 7.15 5.74 8.85
N PRO A 60 8.35 6.25 9.18
CA PRO A 60 9.54 5.44 9.39
C PRO A 60 9.36 4.40 10.52
N ASP A 61 8.52 4.68 11.51
CA ASP A 61 8.15 3.73 12.58
C ASP A 61 7.13 2.66 12.14
N GLY A 62 6.71 2.67 10.87
CA GLY A 62 5.67 1.80 10.32
C GLY A 62 4.26 2.34 10.56
N GLY A 63 3.34 2.07 9.63
CA GLY A 63 1.93 2.34 9.86
C GLY A 63 1.39 1.37 10.92
N GLU A 64 0.68 1.89 11.92
CA GLU A 64 0.00 1.04 12.90
C GLU A 64 -0.89 0.04 12.16
N PRO A 65 -0.75 -1.28 12.39
CA PRO A 65 -1.64 -2.27 11.79
C PRO A 65 -3.07 -1.89 12.20
N GLY A 66 -3.90 -1.56 11.21
CA GLY A 66 -5.25 -1.10 11.45
C GLY A 66 -5.97 -2.09 12.36
N VAL A 67 -6.23 -1.67 13.60
CA VAL A 67 -7.21 -2.35 14.44
C VAL A 67 -8.54 -2.07 13.75
N GLU A 68 -8.96 -2.99 12.89
CA GLU A 68 -10.33 -3.00 12.40
C GLU A 68 -11.21 -3.22 13.61
N ASP A 69 -11.79 -2.14 14.15
CA ASP A 69 -12.76 -2.25 15.23
C ASP A 69 -13.92 -3.16 14.77
N PRO A 70 -14.12 -4.34 15.39
CA PRO A 70 -15.20 -5.23 15.00
C PRO A 70 -16.58 -4.64 15.36
N ALA A 71 -16.67 -3.64 16.23
CA ALA A 71 -17.94 -2.96 16.55
C ALA A 71 -18.36 -1.95 15.45
N ALA A 72 -17.42 -1.40 14.68
CA ALA A 72 -17.71 -0.61 13.48
C ALA A 72 -18.36 -1.44 12.36
N ARG A 73 -18.32 -2.79 12.44
CA ARG A 73 -19.02 -3.69 11.50
C ARG A 73 -20.52 -3.83 11.78
N VAL A 74 -21.02 -3.31 12.91
CA VAL A 74 -22.40 -3.53 13.33
C VAL A 74 -23.08 -2.21 13.67
N VAL A 75 -23.75 -1.62 12.68
CA VAL A 75 -25.21 -1.39 12.77
C VAL A 75 -25.79 -1.33 11.34
N SER A 76 -26.18 -2.48 10.78
CA SER A 76 -27.32 -2.47 9.87
C SER A 76 -28.50 -1.89 10.65
N PRO A 77 -29.25 -0.88 10.17
CA PRO A 77 -30.41 -0.36 10.89
C PRO A 77 -31.35 -1.50 11.22
N ARG A 78 -31.45 -1.86 12.50
CA ARG A 78 -32.43 -2.80 12.99
C ARG A 78 -33.79 -2.09 12.88
N ALA A 79 -34.52 -2.37 11.80
CA ALA A 79 -35.95 -2.10 11.77
C ALA A 79 -36.63 -3.05 12.78
N ASP A 80 -36.74 -2.59 14.02
CA ASP A 80 -37.54 -3.23 15.06
C ASP A 80 -38.47 -2.15 15.62
N ALA A 81 -39.65 -2.06 15.01
CA ALA A 81 -40.80 -1.39 15.58
C ALA A 81 -41.86 -2.46 15.81
N GLU A 82 -41.64 -3.32 16.81
CA GLU A 82 -42.67 -4.19 17.36
C GLU A 82 -42.82 -3.87 18.85
N GLY A 83 -43.87 -3.12 19.20
CA GLY A 83 -44.25 -2.81 20.58
C GLY A 83 -45.77 -2.74 20.69
N HIS A 84 -46.36 -3.82 21.21
CA HIS A 84 -47.79 -4.06 21.35
C HIS A 84 -48.43 -3.30 22.54
N GLY A 85 -49.63 -2.74 22.33
CA GLY A 85 -50.82 -2.90 23.22
C GLY A 85 -51.11 -1.88 24.34
N GLY A 86 -52.32 -1.29 24.32
CA GLY A 86 -53.10 -0.96 25.54
C GLY A 86 -53.84 0.40 25.62
N THR A 87 -55.18 0.35 25.48
CA THR A 87 -56.27 1.18 26.08
C THR A 87 -56.03 2.62 26.57
N HIS A 88 -56.73 3.60 25.96
CA HIS A 88 -57.83 4.38 26.57
C HIS A 88 -58.71 4.97 25.46
#